data_AF-A0A7H4LQJ9-F1
#
_entry.id   AF-A0A7H4LQJ9-F1
#
_cell.length_a   1.000
_cell.length_b   1.000
_cell.length_c   1.000
_cell.angle_alpha   90.00
_cell.angle_beta   90.00
_cell.angle_gamma   90.00
#
_symmetry.space_group_name_H-M   'P 1'
#
loop_
_entity.id
_entity.type
_entity.pdbx_description
1 polymer ?
#
loop_
_entity_poly.entity_id
_entity_poly.type
_entity_poly.pdbx_seq_one_letter_code
_entity_poly.pdbx_strand_id
1 'polypeptide(L)'
;MLRMAEGNKLDGFAGKLSGMAARYAGLGSTLDDAAMVKKLLDSVPDRLYAAVAGIEQFCDVSTMPFEDALGRLKAFDERLRRGGQAGGERADSQLMYMAA
;
A
#
# COMPACT_ATOMS: atom_id res chain seq x y z
N MET A 1 5.81 15.59 -7.55
CA MET A 1 4.70 14.78 -7.00
C MET A 1 5.12 14.19 -5.66
N LEU A 2 4.23 14.15 -4.66
CA LEU A 2 4.44 13.33 -3.47
C LEU A 2 4.52 11.86 -3.88
N ARG A 3 5.60 11.16 -3.53
CA ARG A 3 5.78 9.71 -3.72
C ARG A 3 6.18 9.05 -2.41
N MET A 4 5.82 7.79 -2.26
CA MET A 4 6.20 6.98 -1.11
C MET A 4 7.54 6.31 -1.39
N ALA A 5 8.49 6.46 -0.47
CA ALA A 5 9.77 5.75 -0.55
C ALA A 5 9.60 4.28 -0.16
N GLU A 6 10.49 3.41 -0.64
CA GLU A 6 10.46 1.97 -0.35
C GLU A 6 10.41 1.67 1.17
N GLY A 7 11.16 2.40 2.00
CA GLY A 7 11.15 2.18 3.46
C GLY A 7 9.96 2.76 4.23
N ASN A 8 9.08 3.53 3.58
CA ASN A 8 7.97 4.18 4.30
C ASN A 8 6.88 3.17 4.67
N LYS A 9 6.25 3.38 5.82
CA LYS A 9 5.01 2.71 6.21
C LYS A 9 3.82 3.38 5.53
N LEU A 10 2.85 2.58 5.09
CA LEU A 10 1.60 3.06 4.47
C LEU A 10 0.87 4.07 5.39
N ASP A 11 0.83 3.83 6.70
CA ASP A 11 0.23 4.75 7.68
C ASP A 11 0.87 6.14 7.66
N GLY A 12 2.20 6.20 7.58
CA GLY A 12 2.92 7.47 7.54
C GLY A 12 2.64 8.26 6.25
N PHE A 13 2.37 7.56 5.14
CA PHE A 13 1.95 8.21 3.89
C PHE A 13 0.49 8.64 3.94
N ALA A 14 -0.41 7.79 4.46
CA ALA A 14 -1.81 8.11 4.67
C ALA A 14 -1.98 9.36 5.53
N GLY A 15 -1.24 9.48 6.63
CA GLY A 15 -1.25 10.68 7.48
C GLY A 15 -0.85 11.96 6.75
N LYS A 16 0.05 11.88 5.75
CA LYS A 16 0.40 13.03 4.91
C LYS A 16 -0.76 13.42 3.99
N LEU A 17 -1.46 12.44 3.40
CA LEU A 17 -2.64 12.70 2.58
C LEU A 17 -3.80 13.28 3.41
N SER A 18 -4.07 12.74 4.60
CA SER A 18 -5.08 13.30 5.50
C SER A 18 -4.73 14.73 5.93
N GLY A 19 -3.44 15.00 6.20
CA GLY A 19 -2.96 16.36 6.47
C GLY A 19 -3.14 17.32 5.29
N MET A 20 -3.00 16.83 4.04
CA MET A 20 -3.34 17.61 2.85
C MET A 20 -4.84 17.85 2.76
N ALA A 21 -5.68 16.83 2.94
CA ALA A 21 -7.14 16.96 2.93
C ALA A 21 -7.63 18.01 3.95
N ALA A 22 -7.07 18.01 5.15
CA ALA A 22 -7.36 19.01 6.18
C ALA A 22 -6.99 20.44 5.74
N ARG A 23 -5.87 20.62 5.02
CA ARG A 23 -5.49 21.92 4.45
C ARG A 23 -6.43 22.38 3.34
N TYR A 24 -6.88 21.48 2.47
CA TYR A 24 -7.90 21.79 1.47
C TYR A 24 -9.20 22.26 2.12
N ALA A 25 -9.65 21.55 3.16
CA ALA A 25 -10.83 21.92 3.94
C ALA A 25 -10.70 23.33 4.55
N GLY A 26 -9.53 23.66 5.10
CA GLY A 26 -9.23 25.00 5.63
C GLY A 26 -9.25 26.13 4.57
N LEU A 27 -9.15 25.80 3.29
CA LEU A 27 -9.24 26.72 2.16
C LEU A 27 -10.64 26.73 1.51
N GLY A 28 -11.62 26.07 2.11
CA GLY A 28 -12.98 25.97 1.55
C GLY A 28 -13.10 25.02 0.35
N SER A 29 -12.12 24.16 0.13
CA SER A 29 -12.17 23.08 -0.87
C SER A 29 -12.24 21.72 -0.20
N THR A 30 -12.58 20.68 -0.96
CA THR A 30 -12.57 19.30 -0.48
C THR A 30 -11.61 18.49 -1.32
N LEU A 31 -10.74 17.72 -0.67
CA LEU A 31 -10.03 16.63 -1.30
C LEU A 31 -10.83 15.36 -0.99
N ASP A 32 -11.57 14.87 -1.98
CA ASP A 32 -12.47 13.73 -1.81
C ASP A 32 -11.72 12.39 -1.83
N ASP A 33 -12.44 11.34 -1.43
CA ASP A 33 -11.89 9.98 -1.36
C ASP A 33 -11.38 9.51 -2.71
N ALA A 34 -12.08 9.78 -3.81
CA ALA A 34 -11.63 9.40 -5.16
C ALA A 34 -10.26 10.01 -5.51
N ALA A 35 -10.07 11.30 -5.22
CA ALA A 35 -8.78 11.96 -5.41
C ALA A 35 -7.71 11.42 -4.47
N MET A 36 -8.05 11.13 -3.21
CA MET A 36 -7.12 10.55 -2.24
C MET A 36 -6.69 9.12 -2.62
N VAL A 37 -7.62 8.27 -3.06
CA VAL A 37 -7.37 6.90 -3.51
C VAL A 37 -6.49 6.91 -4.74
N LYS A 38 -6.83 7.69 -5.76
CA LYS A 38 -5.99 7.84 -6.95
C LYS A 38 -4.58 8.29 -6.56
N LYS A 39 -4.49 9.27 -5.67
CA LYS A 39 -3.19 9.76 -5.20
C LYS A 39 -2.40 8.71 -4.45
N LEU A 40 -3.06 7.87 -3.64
CA LEU A 40 -2.44 6.76 -2.94
C LEU A 40 -1.86 5.75 -3.94
N LEU A 41 -2.67 5.25 -4.87
CA LEU A 41 -2.29 4.25 -5.87
C LEU A 41 -1.15 4.74 -6.80
N ASP A 42 -1.17 6.00 -7.22
CA ASP A 42 -0.11 6.61 -8.06
C ASP A 42 1.24 6.77 -7.33
N SER A 43 1.21 6.73 -5.99
CA SER A 43 2.34 7.11 -5.14
C SER A 43 2.99 5.94 -4.42
N VAL A 44 2.41 4.74 -4.43
CA VAL A 44 2.98 3.57 -3.76
C VAL A 44 4.30 3.12 -4.41
N PRO A 45 5.19 2.46 -3.64
CA PRO A 45 6.39 1.82 -4.16
C PRO A 45 6.10 0.63 -5.09
N ASP A 46 7.06 0.27 -5.95
CA ASP A 46 6.92 -0.77 -6.99
C ASP A 46 6.50 -2.12 -6.41
N ARG A 47 6.95 -2.44 -5.19
CA ARG A 47 6.60 -3.70 -4.50
C ARG A 47 5.08 -3.91 -4.32
N LEU A 48 4.30 -2.83 -4.37
CA LEU A 48 2.83 -2.88 -4.21
C LEU A 48 2.08 -2.82 -5.55
N TYR A 49 2.76 -2.73 -6.70
CA TYR A 49 2.10 -2.61 -8.00
C TYR A 49 1.17 -3.78 -8.34
N ALA A 50 1.50 -5.00 -7.91
CA ALA A 50 0.60 -6.14 -8.07
C ALA A 50 -0.73 -5.93 -7.33
N ALA A 51 -0.71 -5.30 -6.16
CA ALA A 51 -1.92 -4.94 -5.42
C ALA A 51 -2.69 -3.81 -6.11
N VAL A 52 -1.99 -2.78 -6.61
CA VAL A 52 -2.60 -1.68 -7.37
C VAL A 52 -3.32 -2.21 -8.60
N ALA A 53 -2.66 -3.03 -9.42
CA ALA A 53 -3.26 -3.63 -10.61
C ALA A 53 -4.52 -4.45 -10.26
N GLY A 54 -4.48 -5.20 -9.16
CA GLY A 54 -5.66 -5.93 -8.68
C GLY A 54 -6.81 -5.01 -8.23
N ILE A 55 -6.50 -3.91 -7.54
CA ILE A 55 -7.51 -2.92 -7.15
C ILE A 55 -8.15 -2.29 -8.40
N GLU A 56 -7.33 -1.87 -9.37
CA GLU A 56 -7.80 -1.23 -10.60
C GLU A 56 -8.62 -2.18 -11.50
N GLN A 57 -8.24 -3.46 -11.54
CA GLN A 57 -8.91 -4.44 -12.38
C GLN A 57 -10.25 -4.90 -11.79
N PHE A 58 -10.35 -5.01 -10.46
CA PHE A 58 -11.47 -5.68 -9.79
C PHE A 58 -12.33 -4.76 -8.94
N CYS A 59 -12.04 -3.46 -8.85
CA CYS A 59 -12.82 -2.52 -8.04
C CYS A 59 -13.09 -1.22 -8.78
N ASP A 60 -14.23 -0.59 -8.46
CA ASP A 60 -14.51 0.78 -8.89
C ASP A 60 -13.74 1.77 -8.01
N VAL A 61 -12.60 2.23 -8.52
CA VAL A 61 -11.72 3.18 -7.84
C VAL A 61 -12.39 4.56 -7.67
N SER A 62 -13.36 4.91 -8.52
CA SER A 62 -14.01 6.23 -8.49
C SER A 62 -14.95 6.43 -7.31
N THR A 63 -15.44 5.33 -6.73
CA THR A 63 -16.37 5.32 -5.60
C THR A 63 -15.78 4.65 -4.35
N MET A 64 -14.54 4.17 -4.42
CA MET A 64 -13.86 3.48 -3.33
C MET A 64 -13.54 4.43 -2.16
N PRO A 65 -13.89 4.07 -0.91
CA PRO A 65 -13.44 4.80 0.26
C PRO A 65 -11.92 4.79 0.41
N PHE A 66 -11.33 5.89 0.87
CA PHE A 66 -9.88 5.98 1.05
C PHE A 66 -9.34 4.88 1.99
N GLU A 67 -10.03 4.64 3.11
CA GLU A 67 -9.65 3.64 4.09
C GLU A 67 -9.69 2.21 3.54
N ASP A 68 -10.60 1.92 2.61
CA ASP A 68 -10.69 0.61 1.97
C ASP A 68 -9.49 0.35 1.06
N ALA A 69 -9.10 1.33 0.25
CA ALA A 69 -7.90 1.25 -0.59
C ALA A 69 -6.64 1.05 0.28
N LEU A 70 -6.52 1.84 1.36
CA LEU A 70 -5.41 1.76 2.31
C LEU A 70 -5.36 0.38 2.99
N GLY A 71 -6.50 -0.15 3.43
CA GLY A 71 -6.61 -1.47 4.06
C GLY A 71 -6.17 -2.61 3.15
N ARG A 72 -6.56 -2.56 1.87
CA ARG A 72 -6.16 -3.56 0.86
C ARG A 72 -4.65 -3.57 0.61
N LEU A 73 -4.04 -2.38 0.49
CA LEU A 73 -2.58 -2.25 0.33
C LEU A 73 -1.84 -2.76 1.57
N LYS A 74 -2.33 -2.45 2.78
CA LYS A 74 -1.75 -2.96 4.04
C LYS A 74 -1.80 -4.48 4.13
N ALA A 75 -2.94 -5.07 3.78
CA ALA A 75 -3.11 -6.52 3.78
C ALA A 75 -2.13 -7.21 2.82
N PHE A 76 -1.91 -6.62 1.65
CA PHE A 76 -0.93 -7.12 0.68
C PHE A 76 0.52 -6.96 1.17
N ASP A 77 0.91 -5.78 1.67
CA ASP A 77 2.25 -5.50 2.18
C ASP A 77 2.63 -6.45 3.33
N GLU A 78 1.69 -6.71 4.25
CA GLU A 78 1.90 -7.69 5.33
C GLU A 78 2.06 -9.12 4.81
N ARG A 79 1.30 -9.52 3.78
CA ARG A 79 1.45 -10.84 3.16
C ARG A 79 2.80 -10.96 2.44
N LEU A 80 3.25 -9.90 1.76
CA LEU A 80 4.57 -9.86 1.12
C LEU A 80 5.68 -10.01 2.17
N ARG A 81 5.57 -9.29 3.29
CA ARG A 81 6.53 -9.38 4.40
C ARG A 81 6.59 -10.78 5.01
N ARG A 82 5.45 -11.46 5.20
CA ARG A 82 5.41 -12.85 5.70
C ARG A 82 5.94 -13.86 4.68
N GLY A 83 5.59 -13.68 3.40
CA GLY A 83 6.03 -14.55 2.31
C GLY A 83 7.54 -14.48 2.07
N GLY A 84 8.13 -13.28 2.19
CA GLY A 84 9.58 -13.08 2.13
C GLY A 84 10.33 -13.72 3.30
N GLN A 85 9.73 -13.74 4.50
CA GLN A 85 10.31 -14.38 5.68
C GLN A 85 10.31 -15.92 5.56
N ALA A 86 9.24 -16.52 5.02
CA ALA A 86 9.15 -17.96 4.80
C ALA A 86 10.13 -18.51 3.74
N GLY A 87 10.61 -17.66 2.82
CA GLY A 87 11.65 -18.00 1.85
C GLY A 87 13.05 -18.12 2.46
N GLY A 88 13.32 -17.39 3.55
CA GLY A 88 14.59 -17.45 4.28
C GLY A 88 14.70 -18.71 5.15
N GLU A 89 13.64 -19.04 5.90
CA GLU A 89 13.65 -20.21 6.81
C GLU A 89 13.66 -21.57 6.07
N ARG A 90 13.13 -21.62 4.85
CA ARG A 90 13.14 -22.84 4.03
C ARG A 90 14.52 -23.16 3.47
N ALA A 91 15.35 -22.16 3.17
CA ALA A 91 16.71 -22.39 2.67
C ALA A 91 17.57 -23.07 3.74
N ASP A 92 17.49 -22.61 5.00
CA ASP A 92 18.25 -23.18 6.11
C ASP A 92 17.72 -24.56 6.53
N SER A 93 16.40 -24.77 6.50
CA SER A 93 15.80 -26.07 6.86
C SER A 93 16.04 -27.16 5.82
N GLN A 94 16.15 -26.80 4.54
CA GLN A 94 16.36 -27.77 3.45
C GLN A 94 17.84 -28.21 3.34
N LEU A 95 18.79 -27.38 3.78
CA LEU A 95 20.21 -27.75 3.89
C LEU A 95 20.46 -28.80 4.99
N MET A 96 19.68 -28.80 6.06
CA MET A 96 19.80 -29.76 7.18
C MET A 96 19.37 -31.19 6.81
N TYR A 97 18.56 -31.37 5.77
CA TYR A 97 18.05 -32.69 5.37
C TYR A 97 18.87 -33.40 4.28
N MET A 98 19.84 -32.73 3.66
CA MET A 98 20.70 -33.31 2.61
C MET A 98 22.07 -33.77 3.12
N ALA A 99 22.32 -33.69 4.42
CA ALA A 99 23.54 -34.19 5.06
C ALA A 99 23.20 -35.33 6.03
N ALA A 100 22.87 -36.51 5.49
CA ALA A 100 22.85 -37.79 6.22
C ALA A 100 23.14 -38.94 5.28
#